data_AF-A0A6J4HH30-F1
#
_entry.id   AF-A0A6J4HH30-F1
#
_cell.length_a   1.000
_cell.length_b   1.000
_cell.length_c   1.000
_cell.angle_alpha   90.00
_cell.angle_beta   90.00
_cell.angle_gamma   90.00
#
_symmetry.space_group_name_H-M   'P 1'
#
loop_
_entity.id
_entity.type
_entity.pdbx_description
1 polymer ?
#
loop_
_entity_poly.entity_id
_entity_poly.type
_entity_poly.pdbx_seq_one_letter_code
_entity_poly.pdbx_strand_id
1 'polypeptide(L)'
;GRLRAVAATALEAGRGVLGTLAELDRFAGRERATRATTVCLAVLDRRTGDLVLAAAAHPPPLVVTAQGTARWLDPAVGGPLGTGAGTPELTRDALGPGDVLVLYTDGLVERPGRTLDEGLAALARTAVAAGHEHVEDDTTVPAAQVDRVAALTVERLGWTGGGHTDDVTLLAVQRTAAPVPPLTLAIPPDVRRLGRLRRGLAAWLDDAGVGEDDAMALVHAVGEAATNAVEHAYPEPPGDGVGVRLDAELDAGGRVHVTVADTGRWRPAADDAGGRGRGLMMMRGMVEHVDVDTGPDGTVVTLVTPVHREAAVGTYGDEAAVTSVRGVVEELTTELTEPHVLRLVGPVDAETVERFRHRVLEAGRGGARELGLDLDRVTVFSSSAVQAVHELRHELPGLRLRAGHTSVARRVLALTGLDDLLDEVPAGR
;
A
#
# COMPACT_ATOMS: atom_id res chain seq x y z
N GLY A 1 -11.40 5.19 4.89
CA GLY A 1 -11.82 6.04 3.74
C GLY A 1 -11.58 7.53 3.94
N ARG A 2 -12.21 8.16 4.94
CA ARG A 2 -12.21 9.62 5.13
C ARG A 2 -10.82 10.23 5.38
N LEU A 3 -10.04 9.64 6.30
CA LEU A 3 -8.66 10.07 6.57
C LEU A 3 -7.77 10.02 5.31
N ARG A 4 -7.92 8.99 4.47
CA ARG A 4 -7.18 8.88 3.20
C ARG A 4 -7.46 10.06 2.27
N ALA A 5 -8.72 10.48 2.15
CA ALA A 5 -9.11 11.63 1.32
C ALA A 5 -8.54 12.95 1.86
N VAL A 6 -8.55 13.14 3.19
CA VAL A 6 -7.91 14.30 3.84
C VAL A 6 -6.41 14.31 3.57
N ALA A 7 -5.74 13.16 3.71
CA ALA A 7 -4.31 13.04 3.45
C ALA A 7 -3.96 13.38 2.00
N ALA A 8 -4.69 12.82 1.04
CA ALA A 8 -4.50 13.09 -0.39
C ALA A 8 -4.65 14.59 -0.70
N THR A 9 -5.75 15.20 -0.23
CA THR A 9 -6.02 16.63 -0.46
C THR A 9 -4.91 17.52 0.13
N ALA A 10 -4.44 17.21 1.34
CA ALA A 10 -3.38 17.98 2.00
C ALA A 10 -2.03 17.84 1.27
N LEU A 11 -1.70 16.65 0.79
CA LEU A 11 -0.48 16.41 0.00
C LEU A 11 -0.54 17.11 -1.35
N GLU A 12 -1.66 17.03 -2.06
CA GLU A 12 -1.91 17.75 -3.32
C GLU A 12 -1.81 19.27 -3.13
N ALA A 13 -2.26 19.78 -1.99
CA ALA A 13 -2.13 21.19 -1.61
C ALA A 13 -0.71 21.58 -1.15
N GLY A 14 0.28 20.66 -1.20
CA GLY A 14 1.67 20.94 -0.87
C GLY A 14 1.93 21.17 0.63
N ARG A 15 1.08 20.64 1.52
CA ARG A 15 1.24 20.81 2.98
C ARG A 15 2.47 20.10 3.57
N GLY A 16 3.08 19.18 2.81
CA GLY A 16 4.18 18.34 3.29
C GLY A 16 3.76 17.39 4.41
N VAL A 17 4.70 16.61 4.95
CA VAL A 17 4.41 15.53 5.91
C VAL A 17 3.75 16.04 7.20
N LEU A 18 4.35 17.03 7.88
CA LEU A 18 3.80 17.54 9.14
C LEU A 18 2.47 18.29 8.95
N GLY A 19 2.35 19.07 7.87
CA GLY A 19 1.11 19.79 7.58
C GLY A 19 -0.06 18.84 7.32
N THR A 20 0.19 17.76 6.58
CA THR A 20 -0.79 16.70 6.34
C THR A 20 -1.17 15.99 7.64
N LEU A 21 -0.21 15.59 8.47
CA LEU A 21 -0.51 14.96 9.77
C LEU A 21 -1.29 15.90 10.70
N ALA A 22 -1.00 17.19 10.71
CA ALA A 22 -1.74 18.17 11.50
C ALA A 22 -3.18 18.39 11.01
N GLU A 23 -3.47 18.18 9.71
CA GLU A 23 -4.84 18.19 9.19
C GLU A 23 -5.58 16.90 9.55
N LEU A 24 -4.91 15.74 9.47
CA LEU A 24 -5.45 14.46 9.89
C LEU A 24 -5.77 14.43 11.39
N ASP A 25 -4.87 14.95 12.24
CA ASP A 25 -5.07 15.04 13.69
C ASP A 25 -6.30 15.89 14.04
N ARG A 26 -6.43 17.06 13.41
CA ARG A 26 -7.59 17.96 13.60
C ARG A 26 -8.90 17.32 13.17
N PHE A 27 -8.87 16.53 12.10
CA PHE A 27 -10.03 15.78 11.61
C PHE A 27 -10.41 14.68 12.61
N ALA A 28 -9.43 13.85 13.00
CA ALA A 28 -9.61 12.76 13.97
C ALA A 28 -10.10 13.26 15.34
N GLY A 29 -9.67 14.44 15.79
CA GLY A 29 -10.14 15.04 17.02
C GLY A 29 -11.62 15.45 17.03
N ARG A 30 -12.26 15.56 15.86
CA ARG A 30 -13.69 15.93 15.72
C ARG A 30 -14.59 14.74 15.43
N GLU A 31 -14.05 13.66 14.89
CA GLU A 31 -14.80 12.47 14.49
C GLU A 31 -14.38 11.26 15.33
N ARG A 32 -15.28 10.82 16.23
CA ARG A 32 -15.03 9.73 17.18
C ARG A 32 -14.53 8.45 16.49
N ALA A 33 -15.11 8.09 15.35
CA ALA A 33 -14.75 6.88 14.60
C ALA A 33 -13.31 6.87 14.05
N THR A 34 -12.68 8.03 13.92
CA THR A 34 -11.30 8.18 13.42
C THR A 34 -10.31 8.61 14.50
N ARG A 35 -10.80 8.73 15.73
CA ARG A 35 -9.96 9.08 16.87
C ARG A 35 -9.10 7.89 17.24
N ALA A 36 -7.90 8.18 17.70
CA ALA A 36 -6.88 7.20 18.03
C ALA A 36 -6.44 6.29 16.87
N THR A 37 -6.64 6.72 15.62
CA THR A 37 -6.07 6.05 14.44
C THR A 37 -4.55 6.25 14.42
N THR A 38 -3.81 5.19 14.11
CA THR A 38 -2.36 5.23 13.88
C THR A 38 -2.06 5.53 12.41
N VAL A 39 -0.99 6.28 12.13
CA VAL A 39 -0.59 6.65 10.75
C VAL A 39 0.91 6.71 10.63
N CYS A 40 1.47 6.14 9.57
CA CYS A 40 2.82 6.45 9.10
C CYS A 40 2.74 7.14 7.74
N LEU A 41 3.29 8.34 7.63
CA LEU A 41 3.35 9.11 6.40
C LEU A 41 4.81 9.28 5.96
N ALA A 42 5.13 8.85 4.74
CA ALA A 42 6.45 8.95 4.15
C ALA A 42 6.38 9.61 2.77
N VAL A 43 7.30 10.54 2.50
CA VAL A 43 7.47 11.22 1.21
C VAL A 43 8.89 10.96 0.71
N LEU A 44 8.99 10.37 -0.47
CA LEU A 44 10.24 9.99 -1.12
C LEU A 44 10.50 10.89 -2.34
N ASP A 45 11.64 11.58 -2.37
CA ASP A 45 12.16 12.14 -3.61
C ASP A 45 12.70 11.00 -4.47
N ARG A 46 12.00 10.69 -5.56
CA ARG A 46 12.31 9.57 -6.46
C ARG A 46 13.69 9.71 -7.12
N ARG A 47 14.17 10.95 -7.31
CA ARG A 47 15.44 11.26 -7.99
C ARG A 47 16.61 11.14 -7.02
N THR A 48 16.54 11.79 -5.86
CA THR A 48 17.65 11.78 -4.89
C THR A 48 17.65 10.54 -4.02
N GLY A 49 16.48 9.97 -3.74
CA GLY A 49 16.27 8.95 -2.73
C GLY A 49 15.99 9.53 -1.34
N ASP A 50 15.92 10.86 -1.19
CA ASP A 50 15.66 11.49 0.10
C ASP A 50 14.28 11.11 0.62
N LEU A 51 14.25 10.58 1.84
CA LEU A 51 13.04 10.11 2.49
C LEU A 51 12.76 10.99 3.70
N VAL A 52 11.54 11.54 3.77
CA VAL A 52 11.04 12.26 4.93
C VAL A 52 9.80 11.54 5.43
N LEU A 53 9.79 11.15 6.69
CA LEU A 53 8.65 10.47 7.31
C LEU A 53 8.31 11.02 8.68
N ALA A 54 7.08 10.76 9.12
CA ALA A 54 6.63 10.93 10.49
C ALA A 54 5.52 9.92 10.80
N ALA A 55 5.43 9.51 12.06
CA ALA A 55 4.50 8.49 12.52
C ALA A 55 3.70 8.96 13.74
N ALA A 56 2.39 8.73 13.70
CA ALA A 56 1.47 8.87 14.83
C ALA A 56 1.12 7.46 15.34
N ALA A 57 1.78 7.03 16.41
CA ALA A 57 1.65 5.74 17.08
C ALA A 57 1.72 4.50 16.17
N HIS A 58 2.36 4.63 15.01
CA HIS A 58 2.50 3.55 14.05
C HIS A 58 3.83 2.82 14.23
N PRO A 59 3.88 1.48 14.08
CA PRO A 59 5.13 0.72 14.12
C PRO A 59 6.19 1.22 13.12
N PRO A 60 7.49 1.05 13.43
CA PRO A 60 8.58 1.55 12.59
C PRO A 60 8.57 0.88 11.20
N PRO A 61 8.70 1.65 10.11
CA PRO A 61 8.88 1.09 8.78
C PRO A 61 10.18 0.30 8.65
N LEU A 62 10.19 -0.69 7.76
CA LEU A 62 11.35 -1.53 7.48
C LEU A 62 11.96 -1.12 6.13
N VAL A 63 13.29 -1.09 6.04
CA VAL A 63 14.02 -1.02 4.77
C VAL A 63 14.76 -2.32 4.55
N VAL A 64 14.43 -3.02 3.46
CA VAL A 64 15.23 -4.13 2.92
C VAL A 64 16.23 -3.55 1.93
N THR A 65 17.50 -3.58 2.29
CA THR A 65 18.57 -3.00 1.48
C THR A 65 18.84 -3.86 0.23
N ALA A 66 19.36 -3.25 -0.84
CA ALA A 66 19.81 -3.99 -2.02
C ALA A 66 20.82 -5.12 -1.72
N GLN A 67 21.58 -4.99 -0.61
CA GLN A 67 22.57 -6.00 -0.16
C GLN A 67 21.95 -7.16 0.63
N GLY A 68 20.63 -7.19 0.82
CA GLY A 68 19.96 -8.28 1.55
C GLY A 68 20.06 -8.22 3.05
N THR A 69 20.16 -7.00 3.59
CA THR A 69 20.00 -6.73 5.02
C THR A 69 18.71 -5.96 5.28
N ALA A 70 18.28 -5.96 6.53
CA ALA A 70 17.14 -5.19 7.00
C ALA A 70 17.59 -4.12 7.99
N ARG A 71 17.01 -2.93 7.90
CA ARG A 71 17.16 -1.86 8.90
C ARG A 71 15.81 -1.22 9.17
N TRP A 72 15.57 -0.84 10.42
CA TRP A 72 14.35 -0.15 10.82
C TRP A 72 14.53 1.36 10.67
N LEU A 73 13.49 2.03 10.19
CA LEU A 73 13.35 3.48 10.33
C LEU A 73 12.71 3.72 11.69
N ASP A 74 13.37 4.47 12.56
CA ASP A 74 12.91 4.74 13.93
C ASP A 74 12.42 6.19 14.03
N PRO A 75 11.21 6.51 13.53
CA PRO A 75 10.70 7.85 13.63
C PRO A 75 10.35 8.20 15.07
N ALA A 76 10.55 9.45 15.47
CA ALA A 76 9.99 9.94 16.72
C ALA A 76 8.46 9.85 16.65
N VAL A 77 7.91 8.87 17.36
CA VAL A 77 6.49 8.54 17.31
C VAL A 77 5.72 9.50 18.23
N GLY A 78 4.79 10.29 17.65
CA GLY A 78 3.76 10.96 18.46
C GLY A 78 2.63 9.99 18.82
N GLY A 79 1.71 10.35 19.70
CA GLY A 79 0.58 9.45 20.00
C GLY A 79 -0.44 9.36 18.83
N PRO A 80 -1.47 8.51 18.97
CA PRO A 80 -2.49 8.32 17.93
C PRO A 80 -3.25 9.60 17.60
N LEU A 81 -3.81 9.70 16.40
CA LEU A 81 -4.48 10.93 15.93
C LEU A 81 -5.67 11.33 16.81
N GLY A 82 -5.82 12.63 17.07
CA GLY A 82 -6.95 13.20 17.80
C GLY A 82 -6.96 12.92 19.31
N THR A 83 -5.87 12.37 19.85
CA THR A 83 -5.70 12.08 21.29
C THR A 83 -5.11 13.24 22.09
N GLY A 84 -4.57 14.26 21.40
CA GLY A 84 -3.88 15.39 22.05
C GLY A 84 -2.43 15.10 22.42
N ALA A 85 -1.85 14.00 21.94
CA ALA A 85 -0.47 13.58 22.21
C ALA A 85 0.63 14.42 21.51
N GLY A 86 0.25 15.52 20.84
CA GLY A 86 1.18 16.42 20.15
C GLY A 86 1.50 16.00 18.71
N THR A 87 2.26 16.85 18.01
CA THR A 87 2.66 16.61 16.62
C THR A 87 3.94 15.76 16.60
N PRO A 88 4.00 14.67 15.82
CA PRO A 88 5.22 13.88 15.65
C PRO A 88 6.38 14.70 15.06
N GLU A 89 7.62 14.28 15.29
CA GLU A 89 8.79 14.92 14.66
C GLU A 89 9.10 14.32 13.30
N LEU A 90 9.74 15.11 12.44
CA LEU A 90 10.21 14.64 11.14
C LEU A 90 11.45 13.78 11.32
N THR A 91 11.43 12.62 10.67
CA THR A 91 12.59 11.75 10.52
C THR A 91 13.04 11.78 9.08
N ARG A 92 14.35 11.92 8.88
CA ARG A 92 15.00 12.00 7.58
C ARG A 92 15.89 10.79 7.39
N ASP A 93 15.80 10.19 6.21
CA ASP A 93 16.60 9.05 5.79
C ASP A 93 16.82 9.14 4.27
N ALA A 94 17.44 8.13 3.66
CA ALA A 94 17.57 7.98 2.23
C ALA A 94 17.40 6.51 1.81
N LEU A 95 16.74 6.29 0.68
CA LEU A 95 16.69 5.00 0.01
C LEU A 95 17.74 4.95 -1.10
N GLY A 96 18.62 3.95 -1.04
CA GLY A 96 19.55 3.64 -2.12
C GLY A 96 18.84 3.00 -3.32
N PRO A 97 19.45 3.01 -4.52
CA PRO A 97 18.99 2.18 -5.62
C PRO A 97 18.90 0.70 -5.23
N GLY A 98 17.77 0.07 -5.50
CA GLY A 98 17.47 -1.32 -5.15
C GLY A 98 16.85 -1.51 -3.76
N ASP A 99 16.93 -0.52 -2.88
CA ASP A 99 16.32 -0.60 -1.55
C ASP A 99 14.78 -0.63 -1.64
N VAL A 100 14.17 -1.44 -0.77
CA VAL A 100 12.72 -1.59 -0.64
C VAL A 100 12.27 -1.07 0.72
N LEU A 101 11.48 0.00 0.71
CA LEU A 101 10.75 0.47 1.88
C LEU A 101 9.48 -0.38 2.05
N VAL A 102 9.26 -0.88 3.27
CA VAL A 102 8.12 -1.70 3.65
C VAL A 102 7.35 -0.98 4.76
N LEU A 103 6.14 -0.58 4.44
CA LEU A 103 5.12 -0.06 5.36
C LEU A 103 4.08 -1.16 5.59
N TYR A 104 3.58 -1.31 6.80
CA TYR A 104 2.69 -2.41 7.16
C TYR A 104 1.77 -2.02 8.30
N THR A 105 0.59 -2.65 8.40
CA THR A 105 -0.27 -2.53 9.59
C THR A 105 0.19 -3.49 10.68
N ASP A 106 -0.16 -3.15 11.92
CA ASP A 106 0.10 -3.96 13.11
C ASP A 106 -0.42 -5.40 12.99
N GLY A 107 -1.56 -5.62 12.32
CA GLY A 107 -2.10 -6.95 12.03
C GLY A 107 -1.12 -7.92 11.35
N LEU A 108 -0.09 -7.42 10.65
CA LEU A 108 0.97 -8.27 10.06
C LEU A 108 1.93 -8.86 11.10
N VAL A 109 2.15 -8.14 12.20
CA VAL A 109 3.19 -8.45 13.21
C VAL A 109 2.59 -8.87 14.55
N GLU A 110 1.38 -8.44 14.88
CA GLU A 110 0.68 -8.79 16.10
C GLU A 110 -0.01 -10.15 15.96
N ARG A 111 0.25 -11.04 16.92
CA ARG A 111 -0.34 -12.39 16.95
C ARG A 111 -0.65 -12.83 18.37
N PRO A 112 -1.66 -13.70 18.56
CA PRO A 112 -1.94 -14.29 19.85
C PRO A 112 -0.70 -14.92 20.49
N GLY A 113 -0.35 -14.43 21.68
CA GLY A 113 0.74 -14.96 22.50
C GLY A 113 2.15 -14.64 22.02
N ARG A 114 2.31 -13.73 21.05
CA ARG A 114 3.63 -13.20 20.63
C ARG A 114 3.75 -11.73 20.96
N THR A 115 4.94 -11.35 21.38
CA THR A 115 5.28 -9.95 21.60
C THR A 115 5.46 -9.23 20.26
N LEU A 116 5.27 -7.90 20.27
CA LEU A 116 5.50 -7.07 19.09
C LEU A 116 6.94 -7.23 18.56
N ASP A 117 7.94 -7.30 19.44
CA ASP A 117 9.35 -7.43 19.04
C ASP A 117 9.64 -8.75 18.30
N GLU A 118 8.99 -9.86 18.71
CA GLU A 118 9.08 -11.14 17.99
C GLU A 118 8.44 -11.04 16.60
N GLY A 119 7.29 -10.36 16.51
CA GLY A 119 6.60 -10.07 15.25
C GLY A 119 7.46 -9.24 14.28
N LEU A 120 8.04 -8.15 14.77
CA LEU A 120 8.97 -7.30 14.02
C LEU A 120 10.18 -8.09 13.55
N ALA A 121 10.80 -8.89 14.42
CA ALA A 121 11.95 -9.71 14.05
C ALA A 121 11.60 -10.75 12.98
N ALA A 122 10.40 -11.34 13.03
CA ALA A 122 9.90 -12.24 12.00
C ALA A 122 9.67 -11.51 10.67
N LEU A 123 9.08 -10.32 10.69
CA LEU A 123 8.88 -9.48 9.51
C LEU A 123 10.20 -9.18 8.81
N ALA A 124 11.21 -8.70 9.54
CA ALA A 124 12.52 -8.40 8.97
C ALA A 124 13.16 -9.61 8.28
N ARG A 125 13.15 -10.78 8.94
CA ARG A 125 13.72 -12.01 8.37
C ARG A 125 12.97 -12.46 7.11
N THR A 126 11.64 -12.45 7.15
CA THR A 126 10.81 -12.91 6.03
C THR A 126 10.93 -11.97 4.83
N ALA A 127 10.90 -10.66 5.05
CA ALA A 127 11.03 -9.67 3.97
C ALA A 127 12.40 -9.74 3.27
N VAL A 128 13.47 -9.94 4.04
CA VAL A 128 14.81 -10.18 3.47
C VAL A 128 14.83 -11.47 2.65
N ALA A 129 14.32 -12.58 3.20
CA ALA A 129 14.29 -13.85 2.48
C ALA A 129 13.49 -13.75 1.16
N ALA A 130 12.33 -13.10 1.19
CA ALA A 130 11.49 -12.88 0.01
C ALA A 130 12.18 -12.04 -1.08
N GLY A 131 12.91 -10.98 -0.68
CA GLY A 131 13.64 -10.15 -1.63
C GLY A 131 14.73 -10.90 -2.39
N HIS A 132 15.36 -11.89 -1.76
CA HIS A 132 16.49 -12.66 -2.28
C HIS A 132 16.11 -14.03 -2.83
N GLU A 133 14.81 -14.34 -2.88
CA GLU A 133 14.34 -15.61 -3.39
C GLU A 133 14.62 -15.76 -4.87
N HIS A 134 15.10 -16.95 -5.26
CA HIS A 134 15.42 -17.26 -6.64
C HIS A 134 14.13 -17.47 -7.43
N VAL A 135 13.98 -16.75 -8.54
CA VAL A 135 12.86 -16.93 -9.46
C VAL A 135 13.30 -17.93 -10.52
N GLU A 136 12.68 -19.11 -10.54
CA GLU A 136 12.81 -20.04 -11.65
C GLU A 136 11.71 -19.76 -12.70
N ASP A 137 11.99 -20.03 -13.98
CA ASP A 137 11.13 -19.66 -15.14
C ASP A 137 9.70 -20.25 -15.10
N ASP A 138 9.40 -21.21 -14.22
CA ASP A 138 8.12 -21.91 -14.12
C ASP A 138 7.45 -21.76 -12.74
N THR A 139 7.71 -20.64 -12.05
CA THR A 139 7.18 -20.38 -10.71
C THR A 139 6.03 -19.37 -10.73
N THR A 140 5.07 -19.52 -9.81
CA THR A 140 4.05 -18.50 -9.51
C THR A 140 4.61 -17.32 -8.70
N VAL A 141 5.93 -17.25 -8.53
CA VAL A 141 6.61 -16.25 -7.71
C VAL A 141 6.78 -14.97 -8.54
N PRO A 142 6.42 -13.80 -8.01
CA PRO A 142 6.60 -12.55 -8.74
C PRO A 142 8.05 -12.31 -9.19
N ALA A 143 8.23 -11.88 -10.44
CA ALA A 143 9.55 -11.62 -11.01
C ALA A 143 10.24 -10.39 -10.38
N ALA A 144 9.48 -9.33 -10.10
CA ALA A 144 10.04 -8.12 -9.48
C ALA A 144 10.27 -8.32 -7.98
N GLN A 145 11.42 -7.85 -7.48
CA GLN A 145 11.79 -7.98 -6.07
C GLN A 145 10.77 -7.34 -5.13
N VAL A 146 10.27 -6.14 -5.46
CA VAL A 146 9.27 -5.43 -4.65
C VAL A 146 7.98 -6.25 -4.48
N ASP A 147 7.56 -6.94 -5.54
CA ASP A 147 6.35 -7.77 -5.52
C ASP A 147 6.56 -9.02 -4.69
N ARG A 148 7.73 -9.66 -4.75
CA ARG A 148 8.07 -10.78 -3.86
C ARG A 148 8.08 -10.35 -2.40
N VAL A 149 8.75 -9.23 -2.10
CA VAL A 149 8.79 -8.69 -0.74
C VAL A 149 7.38 -8.43 -0.23
N ALA A 150 6.47 -7.90 -1.05
CA ALA A 150 5.08 -7.71 -0.65
C ALA A 150 4.33 -9.04 -0.48
N ALA A 151 4.21 -9.82 -1.56
CA ALA A 151 3.36 -11.01 -1.61
C ALA A 151 3.83 -12.11 -0.66
N LEU A 152 5.11 -12.49 -0.70
CA LEU A 152 5.62 -13.61 0.09
C LEU A 152 5.73 -13.26 1.57
N THR A 153 5.93 -11.98 1.91
CA THR A 153 5.92 -11.57 3.32
C THR A 153 4.52 -11.69 3.91
N VAL A 154 3.50 -11.19 3.21
CA VAL A 154 2.10 -11.34 3.67
C VAL A 154 1.70 -12.82 3.72
N GLU A 155 2.04 -13.61 2.70
CA GLU A 155 1.74 -15.04 2.66
C GLU A 155 2.41 -15.81 3.81
N ARG A 156 3.72 -15.68 3.97
CA ARG A 156 4.46 -16.47 4.98
C ARG A 156 4.15 -16.05 6.40
N LEU A 157 3.93 -14.75 6.61
CA LEU A 157 3.50 -14.29 7.91
C LEU A 157 2.04 -14.67 8.17
N GLY A 158 1.17 -14.60 7.16
CA GLY A 158 -0.25 -14.78 7.34
C GLY A 158 -0.76 -16.20 7.56
N TRP A 159 -0.02 -17.21 7.11
CA TRP A 159 -0.48 -18.60 7.14
C TRP A 159 0.10 -19.42 8.30
N THR A 160 1.01 -18.83 9.08
CA THR A 160 1.70 -19.54 10.16
C THR A 160 0.93 -19.44 11.48
N GLY A 161 -0.13 -20.27 11.61
CA GLY A 161 -0.65 -20.74 12.89
C GLY A 161 -1.79 -19.94 13.55
N GLY A 162 -2.93 -19.77 12.87
CA GLY A 162 -4.18 -19.33 13.50
C GLY A 162 -5.02 -18.30 12.75
N GLY A 163 -4.53 -17.80 11.61
CA GLY A 163 -5.16 -16.66 10.90
C GLY A 163 -4.79 -15.32 11.53
N HIS A 164 -5.22 -14.22 10.90
CA HIS A 164 -5.09 -12.87 11.45
C HIS A 164 -6.40 -12.47 12.13
N THR A 165 -6.31 -11.75 13.24
CA THR A 165 -7.47 -11.22 13.97
C THR A 165 -7.72 -9.73 13.70
N ASP A 166 -6.89 -9.11 12.85
CA ASP A 166 -6.99 -7.69 12.44
C ASP A 166 -6.62 -7.53 10.96
N ASP A 167 -6.86 -6.35 10.41
CA ASP A 167 -6.60 -6.01 9.01
C ASP A 167 -5.09 -6.03 8.70
N VAL A 168 -4.72 -6.74 7.63
CA VAL A 168 -3.34 -6.86 7.18
C VAL A 168 -3.14 -6.09 5.89
N THR A 169 -2.26 -5.10 5.95
CA THR A 169 -1.82 -4.35 4.78
C THR A 169 -0.29 -4.31 4.77
N LEU A 170 0.30 -4.51 3.60
CA LEU A 170 1.72 -4.28 3.35
C LEU A 170 1.84 -3.43 2.08
N LEU A 171 2.55 -2.31 2.17
CA LEU A 171 2.92 -1.46 1.06
C LEU A 171 4.45 -1.48 0.90
N ALA A 172 4.92 -2.01 -0.24
CA ALA A 172 6.33 -2.05 -0.58
C ALA A 172 6.63 -1.03 -1.69
N VAL A 173 7.71 -0.27 -1.52
CA VAL A 173 8.18 0.71 -2.51
C VAL A 173 9.66 0.48 -2.74
N GLN A 174 10.03 0.11 -3.96
CA GLN A 174 11.43 -0.05 -4.36
C GLN A 174 11.91 1.19 -5.13
N ARG A 175 13.07 1.72 -4.73
CA ARG A 175 13.74 2.75 -5.54
C ARG A 175 14.54 2.07 -6.64
N THR A 176 14.16 2.25 -7.90
CA THR A 176 14.95 1.73 -9.02
C THR A 176 16.18 2.61 -9.30
N ALA A 177 17.23 2.02 -9.88
CA ALA A 177 18.47 2.74 -10.17
C ALA A 177 18.33 3.80 -11.27
N ALA A 178 17.44 3.54 -12.23
CA ALA A 178 17.08 4.47 -13.29
C ALA A 178 15.61 4.27 -13.65
N PRO A 179 14.93 5.33 -14.14
CA PRO A 179 13.66 5.16 -14.81
C PRO A 179 13.85 4.32 -16.08
N VAL A 180 12.78 3.65 -16.52
CA VAL A 180 12.79 2.97 -17.82
C VAL A 180 12.99 4.03 -18.91
N PRO A 181 13.96 3.86 -19.82
CA PRO A 181 14.22 4.84 -20.88
C PRO A 181 13.02 4.91 -21.83
N PRO A 182 12.78 6.06 -22.49
CA PRO A 182 11.76 6.16 -23.53
C PRO A 182 11.99 5.12 -24.64
N LEU A 183 10.90 4.55 -25.14
CA LEU A 183 10.90 3.64 -26.27
C LEU A 183 10.80 4.43 -27.56
N THR A 184 11.68 4.16 -28.52
CA THR A 184 11.51 4.60 -29.91
C THR A 184 11.63 3.39 -30.83
N LEU A 185 10.58 3.11 -31.60
CA LEU A 185 10.56 2.06 -32.61
C LEU A 185 10.17 2.64 -33.96
N ALA A 186 10.74 2.08 -35.01
CA ALA A 186 10.45 2.45 -36.38
C ALA A 186 10.31 1.19 -37.23
N ILE A 187 9.27 1.15 -38.06
CA ILE A 187 9.04 0.06 -39.00
C ILE A 187 8.75 0.61 -40.41
N PRO A 188 9.02 -0.20 -41.44
CA PRO A 188 8.39 0.01 -42.73
C PRO A 188 6.87 -0.04 -42.58
N PRO A 189 6.12 0.71 -43.40
CA PRO A 189 4.66 0.74 -43.40
C PRO A 189 4.11 -0.55 -44.05
N ASP A 190 4.26 -1.66 -43.36
CA ASP A 190 3.81 -3.00 -43.74
C ASP A 190 3.03 -3.61 -42.58
N VAL A 191 1.78 -3.98 -42.83
CA VAL A 191 0.87 -4.59 -41.83
C VAL A 191 1.47 -5.83 -41.17
N ARG A 192 2.31 -6.58 -41.89
CA ARG A 192 3.01 -7.78 -41.38
C ARG A 192 4.08 -7.45 -40.34
N ARG A 193 4.50 -6.19 -40.26
CA ARG A 193 5.52 -5.69 -39.32
C ARG A 193 4.93 -5.02 -38.08
N LEU A 194 3.62 -4.77 -38.03
CA LEU A 194 2.94 -4.18 -36.86
C LEU A 194 3.10 -5.02 -35.58
N GLY A 195 3.28 -6.34 -35.72
CA GLY A 195 3.58 -7.21 -34.58
C GLY A 195 4.90 -6.88 -33.87
N ARG A 196 5.82 -6.14 -34.50
CA ARG A 196 7.05 -5.65 -33.87
C ARG A 196 6.78 -4.48 -32.94
N LEU A 197 5.92 -3.53 -33.34
CA LEU A 197 5.52 -2.40 -32.50
C LEU A 197 4.80 -2.89 -31.24
N ARG A 198 3.80 -3.80 -31.42
CA ARG A 198 3.04 -4.38 -30.31
C ARG A 198 3.92 -5.11 -29.29
N ARG A 199 4.81 -6.00 -29.76
CA ARG A 199 5.72 -6.74 -28.87
C ARG A 199 6.74 -5.83 -28.19
N GLY A 200 7.27 -4.84 -28.92
CA GLY A 200 8.22 -3.89 -28.35
C GLY A 200 7.59 -2.99 -27.29
N LEU A 201 6.36 -2.53 -27.52
CA LEU A 201 5.59 -1.78 -26.53
C LEU A 201 5.23 -2.65 -25.32
N ALA A 202 4.76 -3.89 -25.53
CA ALA A 202 4.43 -4.80 -24.44
C ALA A 202 5.65 -5.08 -23.54
N ALA A 203 6.82 -5.35 -24.12
CA ALA A 203 8.06 -5.53 -23.36
C ALA A 203 8.46 -4.26 -22.59
N TRP A 204 8.33 -3.08 -23.20
CA TRP A 204 8.62 -1.82 -22.53
C TRP A 204 7.65 -1.51 -21.37
N LEU A 205 6.36 -1.84 -21.52
CA LEU A 205 5.35 -1.70 -20.48
C LEU A 205 5.61 -2.64 -19.30
N ASP A 206 6.06 -3.87 -19.58
CA ASP A 206 6.48 -4.85 -18.57
C ASP A 206 7.71 -4.36 -17.79
N ASP A 207 8.76 -3.90 -18.49
CA ASP A 207 9.94 -3.29 -17.87
C ASP A 207 9.56 -2.05 -17.00
N ALA A 208 8.55 -1.29 -17.43
CA ALA A 208 8.01 -0.14 -16.72
C ALA A 208 7.10 -0.52 -15.54
N GLY A 209 6.77 -1.80 -15.38
CA GLY A 209 5.90 -2.30 -14.32
C GLY A 209 4.44 -1.85 -14.46
N VAL A 210 3.96 -1.65 -15.69
CA VAL A 210 2.54 -1.33 -15.94
C VAL A 210 1.67 -2.57 -15.72
N GLY A 211 0.51 -2.41 -15.09
CA GLY A 211 -0.43 -3.51 -14.87
C GLY A 211 -0.96 -4.10 -16.18
N GLU A 212 -1.34 -5.39 -16.13
CA GLU A 212 -1.73 -6.17 -17.32
C GLU A 212 -2.87 -5.54 -18.10
N ASP A 213 -3.92 -5.06 -17.42
CA ASP A 213 -5.10 -4.46 -18.05
C ASP A 213 -4.76 -3.17 -18.80
N ASP A 214 -4.02 -2.26 -18.14
CA ASP A 214 -3.58 -1.00 -18.74
C ASP A 214 -2.61 -1.26 -19.90
N ALA A 215 -1.72 -2.24 -19.74
CA ALA A 215 -0.78 -2.63 -20.79
C ALA A 215 -1.49 -3.20 -22.02
N MET A 216 -2.47 -4.09 -21.81
CA MET A 216 -3.29 -4.65 -22.87
C MET A 216 -4.09 -3.56 -23.61
N ALA A 217 -4.71 -2.64 -22.86
CA ALA A 217 -5.44 -1.51 -23.43
C ALA A 217 -4.55 -0.63 -24.32
N LEU A 218 -3.35 -0.27 -23.84
CA LEU A 218 -2.37 0.52 -24.59
C LEU A 218 -1.88 -0.21 -25.86
N VAL A 219 -1.53 -1.49 -25.75
CA VAL A 219 -1.07 -2.29 -26.90
C VAL A 219 -2.15 -2.42 -27.98
N HIS A 220 -3.41 -2.56 -27.57
CA HIS A 220 -4.55 -2.58 -28.50
C HIS A 220 -4.77 -1.23 -29.16
N ALA A 221 -4.80 -0.14 -28.38
CA ALA A 221 -5.01 1.21 -28.92
C ALA A 221 -3.90 1.62 -29.91
N VAL A 222 -2.65 1.31 -29.58
CA VAL A 222 -1.50 1.54 -30.45
C VAL A 222 -1.55 0.65 -31.70
N GLY A 223 -1.97 -0.60 -31.55
CA GLY A 223 -2.18 -1.51 -32.68
C GLY A 223 -3.17 -0.96 -33.69
N GLU A 224 -4.26 -0.35 -33.21
CA GLU A 224 -5.26 0.30 -34.04
C GLU A 224 -4.71 1.58 -34.71
N ALA A 225 -4.04 2.45 -33.96
CA ALA A 225 -3.40 3.65 -34.52
C ALA A 225 -2.39 3.30 -35.64
N ALA A 226 -1.54 2.29 -35.41
CA ALA A 226 -0.53 1.87 -36.38
C ALA A 226 -1.15 1.14 -37.59
N THR A 227 -2.25 0.41 -37.42
CA THR A 227 -3.00 -0.18 -38.54
C THR A 227 -3.59 0.91 -39.43
N ASN A 228 -4.23 1.92 -38.83
CA ASN A 228 -4.76 3.09 -39.55
C ASN A 228 -3.66 3.83 -40.32
N ALA A 229 -2.48 4.03 -39.72
CA ALA A 229 -1.33 4.64 -40.38
C ALA A 229 -0.91 3.87 -41.64
N VAL A 230 -0.79 2.54 -41.58
CA VAL A 230 -0.36 1.73 -42.73
C VAL A 230 -1.45 1.66 -43.81
N GLU A 231 -2.69 1.38 -43.43
CA GLU A 231 -3.78 1.13 -44.39
C GLU A 231 -4.31 2.40 -45.06
N HIS A 232 -4.24 3.55 -44.40
CA HIS A 232 -4.84 4.79 -44.90
C HIS A 232 -3.83 5.82 -45.40
N ALA A 233 -2.56 5.77 -44.95
CA ALA A 233 -1.55 6.74 -45.38
C ALA A 233 -0.68 6.25 -46.57
N TYR A 234 -0.69 4.93 -46.86
CA TYR A 234 0.18 4.30 -47.88
C TYR A 234 -0.59 3.37 -48.84
N PRO A 235 -1.06 3.87 -50.01
CA PRO A 235 -1.85 3.08 -50.97
C PRO A 235 -1.05 2.10 -51.84
N GLU A 236 0.27 2.28 -51.97
CA GLU A 236 1.19 1.34 -52.61
C GLU A 236 2.18 0.82 -51.56
N PRO A 237 2.65 -0.44 -51.63
CA PRO A 237 3.62 -0.96 -50.67
C PRO A 237 4.87 -0.08 -50.71
N PRO A 238 5.17 0.66 -49.62
CA PRO A 238 6.31 1.55 -49.62
C PRO A 238 7.60 0.72 -49.65
N GLY A 239 8.66 1.28 -50.21
CA GLY A 239 9.98 0.65 -50.15
C GLY A 239 10.47 0.47 -48.70
N ASP A 240 11.70 0.00 -48.52
CA ASP A 240 12.29 -0.33 -47.21
C ASP A 240 12.52 0.87 -46.25
N GLY A 241 11.93 2.05 -46.54
CA GLY A 241 12.02 3.24 -45.71
C GLY A 241 11.19 3.16 -44.41
N VAL A 242 11.54 3.98 -43.42
CA VAL A 242 10.76 4.15 -42.19
C VAL A 242 9.46 4.88 -42.54
N GLY A 243 8.31 4.22 -42.37
CA GLY A 243 7.00 4.82 -42.62
C GLY A 243 6.14 4.96 -41.37
N VAL A 244 6.34 4.14 -40.34
CA VAL A 244 5.62 4.29 -39.06
C VAL A 244 6.62 4.29 -37.92
N ARG A 245 6.51 5.29 -37.06
CA ARG A 245 7.30 5.50 -35.84
C ARG A 245 6.38 5.42 -34.63
N LEU A 246 6.87 4.77 -33.58
CA LEU A 246 6.26 4.73 -32.26
C LEU A 246 7.25 5.30 -31.26
N ASP A 247 6.82 6.28 -30.48
CA ASP A 247 7.53 6.77 -29.31
C ASP A 247 6.67 6.54 -28.07
N ALA A 248 7.24 6.05 -26.99
CA ALA A 248 6.54 5.91 -25.71
C ALA A 248 7.42 6.37 -24.54
N GLU A 249 6.82 7.06 -23.57
CA GLU A 249 7.47 7.46 -22.32
C GLU A 249 6.52 7.35 -21.13
N LEU A 250 7.07 7.09 -19.94
CA LEU A 250 6.36 7.09 -18.67
C LEU A 250 6.80 8.31 -17.87
N ASP A 251 5.88 9.20 -17.57
CA ASP A 251 6.19 10.42 -16.83
C ASP A 251 6.25 10.20 -15.30
N ALA A 252 6.69 11.23 -14.58
CA ALA A 252 6.81 11.19 -13.13
C ALA A 252 5.44 11.16 -12.40
N GLY A 253 4.34 11.46 -13.09
CA GLY A 253 2.98 11.39 -12.57
C GLY A 253 2.33 10.01 -12.75
N GLY A 254 3.02 9.05 -13.38
CA GLY A 254 2.47 7.74 -13.66
C GLY A 254 1.55 7.71 -14.87
N ARG A 255 1.77 8.59 -15.86
CA ARG A 255 1.07 8.55 -17.15
C ARG A 255 1.99 8.04 -18.24
N VAL A 256 1.49 7.14 -19.07
CA VAL A 256 2.14 6.72 -20.30
C VAL A 256 1.69 7.63 -21.44
N HIS A 257 2.66 8.18 -22.15
CA HIS A 257 2.47 8.96 -23.37
C HIS A 257 2.96 8.10 -24.53
N VAL A 258 2.11 7.83 -25.51
CA VAL A 258 2.47 7.12 -26.74
C VAL A 258 2.15 7.97 -27.95
N THR A 259 3.12 8.13 -28.84
CA THR A 259 2.94 8.79 -30.13
C THR A 259 3.14 7.77 -31.25
N VAL A 260 2.16 7.65 -32.14
CA VAL A 260 2.27 6.88 -33.38
C VAL A 260 2.26 7.88 -34.53
N ALA A 261 3.38 8.01 -35.22
CA ALA A 261 3.54 8.95 -36.32
C ALA A 261 3.83 8.22 -37.63
N ASP A 262 3.21 8.66 -38.72
CA ASP A 262 3.56 8.26 -40.06
C ASP A 262 3.93 9.47 -40.93
N THR A 263 4.61 9.21 -42.04
CA THR A 263 4.99 10.23 -43.03
C THR A 263 4.20 10.08 -44.33
N GLY A 264 3.08 9.37 -44.28
CA GLY A 264 2.23 9.10 -45.43
C GLY A 264 1.34 10.31 -45.72
N ARG A 265 0.63 10.27 -46.84
CA ARG A 265 -0.38 11.30 -47.12
C ARG A 265 -1.73 10.76 -46.69
N TRP A 266 -2.24 11.27 -45.57
CA TRP A 266 -3.59 10.96 -45.12
C TRP A 266 -4.59 11.25 -46.24
N ARG A 267 -5.23 10.21 -46.75
CA ARG A 267 -6.34 10.36 -47.68
C ARG A 267 -7.64 10.14 -46.92
N PRO A 268 -8.59 11.08 -46.97
CA PRO A 268 -9.96 10.74 -46.67
C PRO A 268 -10.40 9.73 -47.74
N ALA A 269 -10.39 8.43 -47.44
CA ALA A 269 -11.02 7.44 -48.32
C ALA A 269 -12.51 7.80 -48.52
N ALA A 270 -13.05 7.51 -49.70
CA ALA A 270 -14.45 7.74 -50.03
C ALA A 270 -15.37 7.05 -49.00
N ASP A 271 -16.56 7.62 -48.78
CA ASP A 271 -17.57 7.12 -47.85
C ASP A 271 -17.89 5.63 -48.09
N ASP A 272 -17.23 4.73 -47.36
CA ASP A 272 -17.62 3.33 -47.25
C ASP A 272 -18.02 3.02 -45.81
N ALA A 273 -19.28 2.58 -45.71
CA ALA A 273 -20.02 2.33 -44.48
C ALA A 273 -19.50 1.08 -43.75
N GLY A 274 -19.12 1.23 -42.47
CA GLY A 274 -19.12 0.12 -41.50
C GLY A 274 -17.91 0.02 -40.54
N GLY A 275 -16.73 0.54 -40.92
CA GLY A 275 -15.48 0.32 -40.16
C GLY A 275 -14.86 1.54 -39.48
N ARG A 276 -14.93 2.72 -40.11
CA ARG A 276 -14.11 3.92 -39.80
C ARG A 276 -14.29 4.57 -38.44
N GLY A 277 -15.43 4.38 -37.80
CA GLY A 277 -15.66 4.91 -36.46
C GLY A 277 -15.15 3.98 -35.37
N ARG A 278 -14.99 2.67 -35.67
CA ARG A 278 -14.75 1.67 -34.64
C ARG A 278 -13.35 1.77 -34.05
N GLY A 279 -12.32 1.94 -34.87
CA GLY A 279 -10.94 2.06 -34.38
C GLY A 279 -10.72 3.24 -33.43
N LEU A 280 -11.08 4.44 -33.89
CA LEU A 280 -11.01 5.66 -33.07
C LEU A 280 -11.93 5.61 -31.83
N MET A 281 -13.12 5.02 -31.96
CA MET A 281 -14.03 4.80 -30.84
C MET A 281 -13.46 3.80 -29.83
N MET A 282 -12.81 2.73 -30.30
CA MET A 282 -12.15 1.74 -29.46
C MET A 282 -10.97 2.37 -28.71
N MET A 283 -10.10 3.11 -29.40
CA MET A 283 -8.99 3.83 -28.76
C MET A 283 -9.50 4.78 -27.67
N ARG A 284 -10.51 5.62 -27.98
CA ARG A 284 -11.12 6.54 -26.99
C ARG A 284 -11.86 5.83 -25.85
N GLY A 285 -12.24 4.58 -26.03
CA GLY A 285 -12.82 3.74 -24.97
C GLY A 285 -11.76 3.04 -24.11
N MET A 286 -10.52 2.94 -24.59
CA MET A 286 -9.42 2.22 -23.94
C MET A 286 -8.43 3.13 -23.21
N VAL A 287 -8.24 4.36 -23.68
CA VAL A 287 -7.29 5.33 -23.08
C VAL A 287 -7.96 6.67 -22.79
N GLU A 288 -7.47 7.38 -21.77
CA GLU A 288 -8.06 8.64 -21.28
C GLU A 288 -8.06 9.75 -22.35
N HIS A 289 -6.95 9.89 -23.08
CA HIS A 289 -6.80 10.94 -24.08
C HIS A 289 -6.30 10.37 -25.41
N VAL A 290 -6.96 10.74 -26.50
CA VAL A 290 -6.55 10.46 -27.88
C VAL A 290 -6.67 11.73 -28.69
N ASP A 291 -5.53 12.21 -29.18
CA ASP A 291 -5.45 13.32 -30.13
C ASP A 291 -4.91 12.83 -31.47
N VAL A 292 -5.45 13.38 -32.56
CA VAL A 292 -5.08 13.00 -33.93
C VAL A 292 -4.83 14.25 -34.73
N ASP A 293 -3.57 14.49 -35.04
CA ASP A 293 -3.15 15.57 -35.92
C ASP A 293 -2.83 15.02 -37.30
N THR A 294 -3.46 15.57 -38.33
CA THR A 294 -3.28 15.15 -39.72
C THR A 294 -2.81 16.33 -40.54
N GLY A 295 -1.71 16.14 -41.26
CA GLY A 295 -1.09 17.18 -42.09
C GLY A 295 -0.67 16.69 -43.47
N PRO A 296 -0.16 17.60 -44.32
CA PRO A 296 0.35 17.24 -45.65
C PRO A 296 1.59 16.34 -45.61
N ASP A 297 2.26 16.27 -44.45
CA ASP A 297 3.52 15.55 -44.23
C ASP A 297 3.36 14.25 -43.42
N GLY A 298 2.14 13.90 -42.99
CA GLY A 298 1.91 12.73 -42.13
C GLY A 298 0.68 12.82 -41.25
N THR A 299 0.45 11.75 -40.49
CA THR A 299 -0.50 11.71 -39.36
C THR A 299 0.26 11.42 -38.07
N VAL A 300 -0.15 12.08 -36.99
CA VAL A 300 0.37 11.85 -35.64
C VAL A 300 -0.80 11.55 -34.72
N VAL A 301 -0.80 10.37 -34.12
CA VAL A 301 -1.76 9.96 -33.11
C VAL A 301 -1.06 9.97 -31.75
N THR A 302 -1.59 10.76 -30.82
CA THR A 302 -1.09 10.86 -29.44
C THR A 302 -2.07 10.20 -28.50
N LEU A 303 -1.60 9.27 -27.68
CA LEU A 303 -2.36 8.56 -26.65
C LEU A 303 -1.75 8.87 -25.28
N VAL A 304 -2.59 9.28 -24.32
CA VAL A 304 -2.14 9.53 -22.93
C VAL A 304 -3.10 8.88 -21.96
N THR A 305 -2.57 8.10 -21.01
CA THR A 305 -3.38 7.48 -19.96
C THR A 305 -2.59 7.32 -18.66
N PRO A 306 -3.20 7.53 -17.48
CA PRO A 306 -2.62 7.07 -16.21
C PRO A 306 -2.56 5.55 -16.22
N VAL A 307 -1.51 5.01 -15.62
CA VAL A 307 -1.29 3.56 -15.49
C VAL A 307 -1.23 3.13 -14.04
N HIS A 308 -1.66 1.91 -13.80
CA HIS A 308 -1.86 1.35 -12.47
C HIS A 308 -1.33 -0.07 -12.42
N ARG A 309 -1.13 -0.52 -11.18
CA ARG A 309 -1.00 -1.94 -10.87
C ARG A 309 -2.09 -2.26 -9.87
N GLU A 310 -2.83 -3.34 -10.10
CA GLU A 310 -3.79 -3.79 -9.09
C GLU A 310 -3.05 -4.19 -7.82
N ALA A 311 -3.57 -3.76 -6.68
CA ALA A 311 -3.09 -4.28 -5.41
C ALA A 311 -3.50 -5.75 -5.32
N ALA A 312 -2.56 -6.63 -4.98
CA ALA A 312 -2.88 -8.02 -4.68
C ALA A 312 -3.77 -8.07 -3.43
N VAL A 313 -5.07 -8.14 -3.63
CA VAL A 313 -6.04 -8.38 -2.57
C VAL A 313 -6.25 -9.88 -2.52
N GLY A 314 -5.62 -10.55 -1.57
CA GLY A 314 -6.01 -11.92 -1.28
C GLY A 314 -7.44 -11.92 -0.72
N THR A 315 -8.38 -12.55 -1.41
CA THR A 315 -9.41 -13.31 -0.70
C THR A 315 -8.67 -14.47 -0.05
N TYR A 316 -8.07 -14.20 1.11
CA TYR A 316 -7.37 -15.19 1.91
C TYR A 316 -8.42 -16.11 2.53
N GLY A 317 -8.93 -17.02 1.70
CA GLY A 317 -10.03 -17.92 2.01
C GLY A 317 -10.74 -18.34 0.73
N ASP A 318 -10.30 -19.45 0.16
CA ASP A 318 -11.27 -20.40 -0.38
C ASP A 318 -12.21 -20.72 0.80
N GLU A 319 -13.52 -20.46 0.68
CA GLU A 319 -14.49 -20.75 1.76
C GLU A 319 -14.39 -22.21 2.22
N ALA A 320 -13.86 -23.11 1.36
CA ALA A 320 -13.56 -24.49 1.69
C ALA A 320 -12.35 -24.68 2.62
N ALA A 321 -11.30 -23.85 2.55
CA ALA A 321 -10.08 -23.97 3.37
C ALA A 321 -10.19 -23.28 4.75
N VAL A 322 -11.10 -22.30 4.88
CA VAL A 322 -11.44 -21.68 6.18
C VAL A 322 -12.07 -22.70 7.15
N THR A 323 -12.53 -23.84 6.65
CA THR A 323 -13.23 -24.85 7.45
C THR A 323 -12.29 -25.76 8.27
N SER A 324 -10.97 -25.77 8.04
CA SER A 324 -10.06 -26.78 8.63
C SER A 324 -8.92 -26.29 9.52
N VAL A 325 -8.83 -24.98 9.81
CA VAL A 325 -7.96 -24.48 10.90
C VAL A 325 -8.78 -23.67 11.89
N ARG A 326 -9.78 -24.30 12.51
CA ARG A 326 -10.25 -23.86 13.82
C ARG A 326 -9.19 -24.21 14.86
N GLY A 327 -8.15 -23.39 14.93
CA GLY A 327 -7.42 -23.22 16.18
C GLY A 327 -8.43 -22.90 17.28
N VAL A 328 -8.12 -23.25 18.53
CA VAL A 328 -8.96 -22.87 19.68
C VAL A 328 -9.17 -21.36 19.60
N VAL A 329 -10.39 -20.92 19.30
CA VAL A 329 -10.74 -19.49 19.36
C VAL A 329 -10.58 -19.09 20.82
N GLU A 330 -9.52 -18.37 21.14
CA GLU A 330 -9.34 -17.84 22.48
C GLU A 330 -10.45 -16.83 22.73
N GLU A 331 -11.30 -17.09 23.72
CA GLU A 331 -12.33 -16.13 24.11
C GLU A 331 -11.75 -15.10 25.08
N LEU A 332 -12.11 -13.82 24.88
CA LEU A 332 -11.89 -12.81 25.89
C LEU A 332 -12.75 -13.12 27.12
N THR A 333 -12.07 -13.37 28.24
CA THR A 333 -12.65 -13.55 29.57
C THR A 333 -12.16 -12.47 30.52
N THR A 334 -12.96 -12.16 31.54
CA THR A 334 -12.66 -11.09 32.50
C THR A 334 -12.89 -11.57 33.92
N GLU A 335 -11.94 -11.30 34.81
CA GLU A 335 -11.99 -11.69 36.22
C GLU A 335 -11.71 -10.46 37.11
N LEU A 336 -12.53 -10.23 38.14
CA LEU A 336 -12.27 -9.17 39.11
C LEU A 336 -11.39 -9.72 40.24
N THR A 337 -10.11 -9.33 40.28
CA THR A 337 -9.08 -9.99 41.09
C THR A 337 -8.81 -9.27 42.41
N GLU A 338 -8.83 -7.93 42.38
CA GLU A 338 -8.75 -7.04 43.54
C GLU A 338 -9.99 -6.13 43.54
N PRO A 339 -10.32 -5.44 44.66
CA PRO A 339 -11.32 -4.39 44.64
C PRO A 339 -10.97 -3.39 43.53
N HIS A 340 -11.81 -3.31 42.51
CA HIS A 340 -11.65 -2.42 41.37
C HIS A 340 -10.51 -2.76 40.40
N VAL A 341 -10.00 -4.00 40.36
CA VAL A 341 -9.06 -4.44 39.31
C VAL A 341 -9.70 -5.54 38.45
N LEU A 342 -9.89 -5.24 37.17
CA LEU A 342 -10.41 -6.17 36.18
C LEU A 342 -9.25 -6.77 35.38
N ARG A 343 -8.99 -8.06 35.59
CA ARG A 343 -8.04 -8.83 34.79
C ARG A 343 -8.70 -9.27 33.49
N LEU A 344 -7.99 -9.07 32.39
CA LEU A 344 -8.38 -9.53 31.06
C LEU A 344 -7.52 -10.73 30.68
N VAL A 345 -8.16 -11.77 30.16
CA VAL A 345 -7.48 -12.99 29.70
C VAL A 345 -7.98 -13.33 28.31
N GLY A 346 -7.05 -13.50 27.36
CA GLY A 346 -7.35 -13.74 25.95
C GLY A 346 -7.12 -12.50 25.08
N PRO A 347 -7.59 -12.52 23.81
CA PRO A 347 -7.32 -11.46 22.85
C PRO A 347 -8.19 -10.23 23.10
N VAL A 348 -7.64 -9.05 22.81
CA VAL A 348 -8.37 -7.79 22.69
C VAL A 348 -8.04 -7.21 21.31
N ASP A 349 -8.94 -7.46 20.36
CA ASP A 349 -8.82 -7.22 18.92
C ASP A 349 -10.15 -6.73 18.32
N ALA A 350 -10.22 -6.56 17.00
CA ALA A 350 -11.42 -6.06 16.32
C ALA A 350 -12.69 -6.89 16.60
N GLU A 351 -12.56 -8.20 16.84
CA GLU A 351 -13.69 -9.09 17.13
C GLU A 351 -14.16 -8.99 18.59
N THR A 352 -13.23 -8.77 19.52
CA THR A 352 -13.48 -8.83 20.97
C THR A 352 -13.60 -7.45 21.63
N VAL A 353 -13.23 -6.37 20.94
CA VAL A 353 -13.14 -5.00 21.50
C VAL A 353 -14.46 -4.49 22.09
N GLU A 354 -15.61 -4.78 21.48
CA GLU A 354 -16.91 -4.32 22.02
C GLU A 354 -17.26 -5.03 23.33
N ARG A 355 -16.91 -6.32 23.45
CA ARG A 355 -17.07 -7.08 24.69
C ARG A 355 -16.15 -6.54 25.78
N PHE A 356 -14.89 -6.26 25.42
CA PHE A 356 -13.93 -5.59 26.29
C PHE A 356 -14.51 -4.28 26.84
N ARG A 357 -14.96 -3.38 25.95
CA ARG A 357 -15.50 -2.07 26.31
C ARG A 357 -16.69 -2.17 27.26
N HIS A 358 -17.64 -3.06 26.95
CA HIS A 358 -18.81 -3.30 27.80
C HIS A 358 -18.40 -3.74 29.22
N ARG A 359 -17.50 -4.71 29.34
CA ARG A 359 -17.04 -5.23 30.65
C ARG A 359 -16.31 -4.18 31.47
N VAL A 360 -15.48 -3.36 30.83
CA VAL A 360 -14.76 -2.28 31.51
C VAL A 360 -15.73 -1.22 32.04
N LEU A 361 -16.71 -0.79 31.24
CA LEU A 361 -17.72 0.18 31.67
C LEU A 361 -18.63 -0.37 32.78
N GLU A 362 -19.00 -1.65 32.70
CA GLU A 362 -19.77 -2.35 33.73
C GLU A 362 -19.00 -2.38 35.06
N ALA A 363 -17.73 -2.79 35.03
CA ALA A 363 -16.88 -2.88 36.23
C ALA A 363 -16.59 -1.49 36.84
N GLY A 364 -16.35 -0.48 36.01
CA GLY A 364 -16.15 0.91 36.43
C GLY A 364 -17.43 1.63 36.85
N ARG A 365 -18.61 0.98 36.73
CA ARG A 365 -19.94 1.59 36.93
C ARG A 365 -20.10 2.93 36.20
N GLY A 366 -19.66 2.98 34.94
CA GLY A 366 -19.73 4.19 34.11
C GLY A 366 -18.97 5.39 34.68
N GLY A 367 -17.84 5.17 35.37
CA GLY A 367 -16.97 6.23 35.88
C GLY A 367 -17.22 6.62 37.33
N ALA A 368 -18.17 5.98 38.02
CA ALA A 368 -18.45 6.23 39.43
C ALA A 368 -17.38 5.67 40.38
N ARG A 369 -16.42 4.88 39.88
CA ARG A 369 -15.35 4.24 40.65
C ARG A 369 -14.05 4.27 39.85
N GLU A 370 -12.92 4.42 40.54
CA GLU A 370 -11.62 4.12 39.96
C GLU A 370 -11.57 2.64 39.55
N LEU A 371 -10.87 2.33 38.47
CA LEU A 371 -10.78 0.98 37.91
C LEU A 371 -9.37 0.75 37.36
N GLY A 372 -8.71 -0.31 37.83
CA GLY A 372 -7.50 -0.85 37.24
C GLY A 372 -7.83 -1.94 36.21
N LEU A 373 -7.11 -1.97 35.09
CA LEU A 373 -7.13 -3.08 34.13
C LEU A 373 -5.81 -3.83 34.20
N ASP A 374 -5.87 -5.13 34.51
CA ASP A 374 -4.72 -6.03 34.43
C ASP A 374 -4.68 -6.70 33.06
N LEU A 375 -3.70 -6.27 32.26
CA LEU A 375 -3.47 -6.67 30.87
C LEU A 375 -2.38 -7.74 30.74
N ASP A 376 -1.84 -8.27 31.84
CA ASP A 376 -0.67 -9.17 31.80
C ASP A 376 -0.97 -10.50 31.10
N ARG A 377 -2.23 -10.91 31.10
CA ARG A 377 -2.73 -12.16 30.50
C ARG A 377 -3.45 -11.94 29.16
N VAL A 378 -3.35 -10.73 28.60
CA VAL A 378 -3.86 -10.41 27.27
C VAL A 378 -2.93 -11.03 26.23
N THR A 379 -3.50 -11.75 25.27
CA THR A 379 -2.75 -12.47 24.23
C THR A 379 -2.60 -11.66 22.94
N VAL A 380 -3.48 -10.69 22.70
CA VAL A 380 -3.43 -9.72 21.57
C VAL A 380 -3.92 -8.37 22.09
N PHE A 381 -3.26 -7.27 21.69
CA PHE A 381 -3.69 -5.93 22.08
C PHE A 381 -3.57 -4.98 20.88
N SER A 382 -4.55 -5.03 19.97
CA SER A 382 -4.45 -4.38 18.66
C SER A 382 -4.78 -2.88 18.67
N SER A 383 -4.60 -2.21 17.53
CA SER A 383 -5.02 -0.80 17.35
C SER A 383 -6.48 -0.54 17.74
N SER A 384 -7.38 -1.50 17.54
CA SER A 384 -8.77 -1.42 18.01
C SER A 384 -8.85 -1.38 19.55
N ALA A 385 -8.02 -2.16 20.24
CA ALA A 385 -7.92 -2.13 21.70
C ALA A 385 -7.38 -0.79 22.21
N VAL A 386 -6.34 -0.26 21.55
CA VAL A 386 -5.75 1.05 21.83
C VAL A 386 -6.80 2.15 21.69
N GLN A 387 -7.56 2.13 20.59
CA GLN A 387 -8.64 3.08 20.36
C GLN A 387 -9.69 2.99 21.48
N ALA A 388 -10.12 1.78 21.84
CA ALA A 388 -11.06 1.58 22.93
C ALA A 388 -10.54 2.12 24.27
N VAL A 389 -9.26 1.92 24.60
CA VAL A 389 -8.67 2.47 25.84
C VAL A 389 -8.63 4.00 25.82
N HIS A 390 -8.26 4.63 24.70
CA HIS A 390 -8.30 6.09 24.57
C HIS A 390 -9.73 6.66 24.73
N GLU A 391 -10.74 5.95 24.23
CA GLU A 391 -12.13 6.32 24.44
C GLU A 391 -12.55 6.14 25.91
N LEU A 392 -12.23 4.99 26.49
CA LEU A 392 -12.53 4.66 27.89
C LEU A 392 -11.88 5.63 28.87
N ARG A 393 -10.68 6.16 28.59
CA ARG A 393 -10.03 7.22 29.39
C ARG A 393 -10.93 8.45 29.58
N HIS A 394 -11.73 8.80 28.58
CA HIS A 394 -12.65 9.94 28.68
C HIS A 394 -13.88 9.62 29.53
N GLU A 395 -14.34 8.38 29.48
CA GLU A 395 -15.52 7.89 30.23
C GLU A 395 -15.17 7.50 31.67
N LEU A 396 -13.92 7.11 31.91
CA LEU A 396 -13.35 6.62 33.16
C LEU A 396 -12.08 7.43 33.52
N PRO A 397 -12.21 8.65 34.08
CA PRO A 397 -11.06 9.50 34.37
C PRO A 397 -10.08 8.94 35.41
N GLY A 398 -10.48 7.92 36.18
CA GLY A 398 -9.64 7.18 37.13
C GLY A 398 -9.15 5.83 36.61
N LEU A 399 -9.14 5.61 35.29
CA LEU A 399 -8.66 4.37 34.68
C LEU A 399 -7.15 4.21 34.87
N ARG A 400 -6.72 3.06 35.37
CA ARG A 400 -5.31 2.66 35.50
C ARG A 400 -5.05 1.36 34.75
N LEU A 401 -3.84 1.18 34.25
CA LEU A 401 -3.42 -0.02 33.53
C LEU A 401 -2.30 -0.75 34.27
N ARG A 402 -2.27 -2.07 34.20
CA ARG A 402 -1.18 -2.92 34.67
C ARG A 402 -0.77 -3.85 33.54
N ALA A 403 0.50 -3.85 33.19
CA ALA A 403 1.06 -4.73 32.17
C ALA A 403 2.51 -5.05 32.53
N GLY A 404 2.84 -6.34 32.68
CA GLY A 404 4.21 -6.76 32.96
C GLY A 404 5.15 -6.46 31.79
N HIS A 405 6.46 -6.35 32.07
CA HIS A 405 7.46 -5.96 31.05
C HIS A 405 7.54 -6.91 29.84
N THR A 406 7.14 -8.17 30.03
CA THR A 406 7.14 -9.22 28.99
C THR A 406 5.76 -9.45 28.40
N SER A 407 4.73 -8.72 28.83
CA SER A 407 3.37 -8.86 28.30
C SER A 407 3.25 -8.27 26.90
N VAL A 408 2.32 -8.81 26.11
CA VAL A 408 2.02 -8.33 24.75
C VAL A 408 1.62 -6.84 24.76
N ALA A 409 0.84 -6.43 25.76
CA ALA A 409 0.34 -5.06 25.87
C ALA A 409 1.43 -4.01 26.15
N ARG A 410 2.53 -4.36 26.84
CA ARG A 410 3.48 -3.36 27.37
C ARG A 410 4.10 -2.48 26.29
N ARG A 411 4.53 -3.08 25.17
CA ARG A 411 5.20 -2.36 24.08
C ARG A 411 4.20 -1.48 23.31
N VAL A 412 3.00 -2.01 23.07
CA VAL A 412 1.91 -1.26 22.40
C VAL A 412 1.53 -0.02 23.21
N LEU A 413 1.40 -0.14 24.54
CA LEU A 413 1.12 1.00 25.41
C LEU A 413 2.19 2.10 25.33
N ALA A 414 3.46 1.72 25.26
CA ALA A 414 4.56 2.69 25.12
C ALA A 414 4.53 3.40 23.75
N LEU A 415 4.25 2.67 22.67
CA LEU A 415 4.16 3.23 21.31
C LEU A 415 2.96 4.18 21.14
N THR A 416 1.89 3.94 21.89
CA THR A 416 0.62 4.67 21.77
C THR A 416 0.48 5.79 22.80
N GLY A 417 1.47 5.96 23.69
CA GLY A 417 1.44 6.98 24.75
C GLY A 417 0.35 6.73 25.79
N LEU A 418 -0.01 5.45 26.01
CA LEU A 418 -0.91 4.99 27.08
C LEU A 418 -0.13 4.50 28.31
N ASP A 419 1.19 4.60 28.28
CA ASP A 419 2.07 4.27 29.39
C ASP A 419 1.95 5.27 30.56
N ASP A 420 1.37 6.46 30.32
CA ASP A 420 0.97 7.42 31.36
C ASP A 420 -0.11 6.86 32.31
N LEU A 421 -0.89 5.89 31.84
CA LEU A 421 -1.92 5.20 32.63
C LEU A 421 -1.38 4.01 33.43
N LEU A 422 -0.13 3.59 33.20
CA LEU A 422 0.42 2.42 33.90
C LEU A 422 0.64 2.73 35.38
N ASP A 423 0.13 1.83 36.23
CA ASP A 423 0.52 1.79 37.64
C ASP A 423 2.03 1.47 37.73
N GLU A 424 2.72 2.07 38.70
CA GLU A 424 4.06 1.61 39.07
C GLU A 424 3.95 0.15 39.53
N VAL A 425 4.36 -0.78 38.68
CA VAL A 425 4.45 -2.20 39.04
C VAL A 425 5.43 -2.28 40.20
N PRO A 426 5.04 -2.82 41.38
CA PRO A 426 5.99 -3.05 42.46
C PRO A 426 7.10 -3.95 41.92
N ALA A 427 8.35 -3.48 41.98
CA ALA A 427 9.49 -4.24 41.52
C ALA A 427 9.58 -5.59 42.27
N GLY A 428 9.13 -6.65 41.63
CA GLY A 428 9.36 -8.05 42.00
C GLY A 428 8.55 -8.59 43.19
N ARG A 429 7.92 -9.74 42.95
CA ARG A 429 7.95 -10.87 43.89
C ARG A 429 8.14 -12.17 43.14
#